data_AF-A0A9W4REN3-F1
#
_entry.id   AF-A0A9W4REN3-F1
#
_cell.length_a   1.000
_cell.length_b   1.000
_cell.length_c   1.000
_cell.angle_alpha   90.00
_cell.angle_beta   90.00
_cell.angle_gamma   90.00
#
_symmetry.space_group_name_H-M   'P 1'
#
loop_
_entity.id
_entity.type
_entity.pdbx_description
1 polymer ?
#
loop_
_entity_poly.entity_id
_entity_poly.type
_entity_poly.pdbx_seq_one_letter_code
_entity_poly.pdbx_strand_id
1 'polypeptide(L)'
;MSNLSPAFAEMAKLEFRTVQGDHGPLRVATGLDGATYGSGPIDGRDRLWRRTTDGAVQTLAPQAEPFVAEEILGIVHQRATGMGILLQARWPVHDHEGSRTIETVPVAISRDLDGITIAPLTIGAGRVELHGSDLGDTLLGARRAEISNGPSPRAQKTFDEQVLSLLRMVPGLLTPGEGLMAAYGQAQLRQRQSGTRLNETAEKRFDAIVEHLSRALDDKPVEQTAFEQTVRSLQELRRGLVGGQLPPFMAAFMEAEVEPAVLSVAPRMAEPRRAVDLEDEAPAFAMR
;
A
#
# COMPACT_ATOMS: atom_id res chain seq x y z
N MET A 1 1.04 -2.49 -18.01
CA MET A 1 -0.22 -2.04 -18.68
C MET A 1 -1.08 -3.27 -18.92
N SER A 2 -1.90 -3.66 -17.96
CA SER A 2 -2.92 -4.70 -18.16
C SER A 2 -4.09 -4.09 -18.93
N ASN A 3 -4.11 -4.27 -20.25
CA ASN A 3 -5.28 -3.94 -21.06
C ASN A 3 -6.46 -4.77 -20.54
N LEU A 4 -7.41 -4.13 -19.86
CA LEU A 4 -8.71 -4.69 -19.58
C LEU A 4 -9.30 -5.19 -20.91
N SER A 5 -9.94 -6.37 -20.91
CA SER A 5 -10.55 -6.88 -22.14
C SER A 5 -11.55 -5.84 -22.66
N PRO A 6 -11.69 -5.66 -23.99
CA PRO A 6 -12.67 -4.72 -24.55
C PRO A 6 -14.09 -4.93 -24.02
N ALA A 7 -14.43 -6.19 -23.68
CA ALA A 7 -15.70 -6.54 -23.05
C ALA A 7 -15.83 -5.99 -21.61
N PHE A 8 -14.76 -6.04 -20.80
CA PHE A 8 -14.77 -5.45 -19.46
C PHE A 8 -14.79 -3.92 -19.51
N ALA A 9 -14.09 -3.31 -20.47
CA ALA A 9 -14.09 -1.87 -20.68
C ALA A 9 -15.49 -1.34 -21.06
N GLU A 10 -16.23 -2.07 -21.90
CA GLU A 10 -17.63 -1.76 -22.22
C GLU A 10 -18.57 -1.98 -21.02
N MET A 11 -18.37 -3.05 -20.23
CA MET A 11 -19.17 -3.29 -19.01
C MET A 11 -18.93 -2.26 -17.91
N ALA A 12 -17.72 -1.69 -17.83
CA ALA A 12 -17.34 -0.67 -16.85
C ALA A 12 -17.72 0.76 -17.28
N LYS A 13 -18.57 0.93 -18.30
CA LYS A 13 -19.04 2.25 -18.71
C LYS A 13 -20.17 2.72 -17.80
N LEU A 14 -20.07 3.97 -17.34
CA LEU A 14 -21.15 4.60 -16.58
C LEU A 14 -22.27 5.08 -17.51
N GLU A 15 -23.51 4.72 -17.18
CA GLU A 15 -24.71 5.22 -17.85
C GLU A 15 -25.40 6.29 -16.99
N PHE A 16 -25.31 7.55 -17.43
CA PHE A 16 -25.85 8.69 -16.69
C PHE A 16 -27.31 8.97 -17.00
N ARG A 17 -28.10 9.12 -15.94
CA ARG A 17 -29.48 9.59 -15.97
C ARG A 17 -29.65 10.83 -15.09
N THR A 18 -30.63 11.66 -15.41
CA THR A 18 -31.01 12.80 -14.58
C THR A 18 -32.00 12.35 -13.52
N VAL A 19 -31.77 12.75 -12.26
CA VAL A 19 -32.67 12.52 -11.14
C VAL A 19 -32.89 13.83 -10.40
N GLN A 20 -34.07 14.00 -9.81
CA GLN A 20 -34.36 15.16 -8.97
C GLN A 20 -33.79 14.90 -7.57
N GLY A 21 -32.84 15.73 -7.13
CA GLY A 21 -32.32 15.74 -5.76
C GLY A 21 -32.90 16.87 -4.93
N ASP A 22 -32.62 16.84 -3.63
CA ASP A 22 -33.17 17.78 -2.63
C ASP A 22 -32.75 19.24 -2.88
N HIS A 23 -31.59 19.46 -3.50
CA HIS A 23 -31.06 20.78 -3.81
C HIS A 23 -31.05 21.12 -5.31
N GLY A 24 -31.63 20.26 -6.15
CA GLY A 24 -31.68 20.46 -7.59
C GLY A 24 -31.49 19.18 -8.40
N PRO A 25 -31.53 19.28 -9.74
CA PRO A 25 -31.31 18.14 -10.63
C PRO A 25 -29.87 17.62 -10.52
N LEU A 26 -29.71 16.30 -10.44
CA LEU A 26 -28.44 15.59 -10.40
C LEU A 26 -28.31 14.70 -11.65
N ARG A 27 -27.11 14.61 -12.21
CA ARG A 27 -26.74 13.55 -13.17
C ARG A 27 -26.11 12.41 -12.37
N VAL A 28 -26.64 11.20 -12.47
CA VAL A 28 -26.17 10.05 -11.70
C VAL A 28 -26.01 8.80 -12.56
N ALA A 29 -25.02 7.99 -12.23
CA ALA A 29 -24.79 6.66 -12.79
C ALA A 29 -24.50 5.67 -11.67
N THR A 30 -24.91 4.42 -11.84
CA THR A 30 -24.55 3.33 -10.91
C THR A 30 -23.36 2.59 -11.50
N GLY A 31 -22.29 2.46 -10.72
CA GLY A 31 -21.10 1.72 -11.11
C GLY A 31 -21.20 0.23 -10.77
N LEU A 32 -20.38 -0.59 -11.44
CA LEU A 32 -20.14 -2.00 -11.09
C LEU A 32 -19.63 -2.22 -9.66
N ASP A 33 -19.00 -1.22 -9.04
CA ASP A 33 -18.60 -1.26 -7.62
C ASP A 33 -19.79 -1.02 -6.67
N GLY A 34 -21.01 -0.95 -7.20
CA GLY A 34 -22.25 -0.70 -6.46
C GLY A 34 -22.41 0.76 -5.99
N ALA A 35 -21.39 1.60 -6.18
CA ALA A 35 -21.45 3.01 -5.83
C ALA A 35 -22.28 3.81 -6.85
N THR A 36 -22.93 4.87 -6.37
CA THR A 36 -23.54 5.88 -7.25
C THR A 36 -22.54 7.00 -7.49
N TYR A 37 -22.25 7.28 -8.74
CA TYR A 37 -21.44 8.41 -9.19
C TYR A 37 -22.37 9.52 -9.64
N GLY A 38 -22.03 10.77 -9.36
CA GLY A 38 -22.87 11.86 -9.84
C GLY A 38 -22.21 13.22 -9.91
N SER A 39 -22.87 14.09 -10.66
CA SER A 39 -22.57 15.51 -10.75
C SER A 39 -23.83 16.35 -10.48
N GLY A 40 -23.65 17.47 -9.79
CA GLY A 40 -24.72 18.41 -9.43
C GLY A 40 -24.78 18.71 -7.93
N PRO A 41 -25.85 19.38 -7.45
CA PRO A 41 -25.90 19.97 -6.13
C PRO A 41 -26.28 18.95 -5.05
N ILE A 42 -25.31 18.21 -4.52
CA ILE A 42 -25.58 17.19 -3.47
C ILE A 42 -25.73 17.77 -2.06
N ASP A 43 -25.16 18.95 -1.81
CA ASP A 43 -25.19 19.69 -0.54
C ASP A 43 -25.49 21.19 -0.77
N GLY A 44 -26.27 21.49 -1.81
CA GLY A 44 -26.51 22.85 -2.28
C GLY A 44 -25.35 23.47 -3.06
N ARG A 45 -24.27 22.72 -3.29
CA ARG A 45 -23.15 23.11 -4.15
C ARG A 45 -22.92 22.07 -5.22
N ASP A 46 -22.70 22.54 -6.44
CA ASP A 46 -22.37 21.66 -7.56
C ASP A 46 -21.01 21.00 -7.33
N ARG A 47 -21.00 19.67 -7.36
CA ARG A 47 -19.82 18.83 -7.12
C ARG A 47 -19.83 17.62 -8.03
N LEU A 48 -18.64 17.06 -8.24
CA LEU A 48 -18.51 15.67 -8.64
C LEU A 48 -18.40 14.84 -7.37
N TRP A 49 -19.18 13.79 -7.26
CA TRP A 49 -19.28 12.99 -6.06
C TRP A 49 -19.45 11.50 -6.35
N ARG A 50 -19.09 10.70 -5.35
CA ARG A 50 -19.32 9.26 -5.30
C ARG A 50 -20.02 8.94 -3.98
N ARG A 51 -21.09 8.17 -4.03
CA ARG A 51 -21.81 7.64 -2.88
C ARG A 51 -21.64 6.14 -2.84
N THR A 52 -21.00 5.63 -1.81
CA THR A 52 -20.80 4.18 -1.59
C THR A 52 -22.09 3.48 -1.23
N THR A 53 -22.10 2.14 -1.29
CA THR A 53 -23.27 1.30 -0.97
C THR A 53 -23.75 1.43 0.47
N ASP A 54 -22.86 1.78 1.40
CA ASP A 54 -23.15 2.11 2.81
C ASP A 54 -23.69 3.54 3.00
N GLY A 55 -23.79 4.32 1.92
CA GLY A 55 -24.36 5.68 1.92
C GLY A 55 -23.36 6.80 2.15
N ALA A 56 -22.06 6.52 2.36
CA ALA A 56 -21.07 7.58 2.55
C ALA A 56 -20.85 8.38 1.26
N VAL A 57 -20.89 9.72 1.37
CA VAL A 57 -20.68 10.64 0.23
C VAL A 57 -19.25 11.17 0.23
N GLN A 58 -18.58 10.98 -0.90
CA GLN A 58 -17.22 11.45 -1.16
C GLN A 58 -17.27 12.56 -2.22
N THR A 59 -16.74 13.73 -1.89
CA THR A 59 -16.49 14.77 -2.91
C THR A 59 -15.24 14.39 -3.68
N LEU A 60 -15.37 14.26 -5.00
CA LEU A 60 -14.27 13.92 -5.91
C LEU A 60 -13.60 15.16 -6.49
N ALA A 61 -14.40 16.19 -6.77
CA ALA A 61 -13.94 17.48 -7.27
C ALA A 61 -15.04 18.54 -7.10
N PRO A 62 -14.70 19.84 -7.13
CA PRO A 62 -15.66 20.91 -7.37
C PRO A 62 -16.33 20.78 -8.76
N GLN A 63 -17.30 21.64 -9.06
CA GLN A 63 -18.07 21.61 -10.32
C GLN A 63 -17.19 21.51 -11.59
N ALA A 64 -17.69 20.75 -12.56
CA ALA A 64 -17.17 20.71 -13.93
C ALA A 64 -18.32 20.78 -14.94
N GLU A 65 -18.02 21.17 -16.17
CA GLU A 65 -18.97 21.13 -17.30
C GLU A 65 -19.55 19.71 -17.49
N PRO A 66 -20.84 19.54 -17.84
CA PRO A 66 -21.52 18.25 -17.80
C PRO A 66 -20.85 17.13 -18.60
N PHE A 67 -20.40 17.42 -19.83
CA PHE A 67 -19.72 16.44 -20.68
C PHE A 67 -18.39 15.99 -20.07
N VAL A 68 -17.64 16.95 -19.51
CA VAL A 68 -16.35 16.71 -18.85
C VAL A 68 -16.54 15.94 -17.54
N ALA A 69 -17.61 16.23 -16.80
CA ALA A 69 -17.94 15.54 -15.56
C ALA A 69 -18.17 14.04 -15.77
N GLU A 70 -18.86 13.65 -16.84
CA GLU A 70 -19.15 12.24 -17.11
C GLU A 70 -17.91 11.45 -17.51
N GLU A 71 -17.02 12.05 -18.31
CA GLU A 71 -15.73 11.45 -18.66
C GLU A 71 -14.85 11.26 -17.42
N ILE A 72 -14.77 12.28 -16.55
CA ILE A 72 -14.04 12.21 -15.28
C ILE A 72 -14.60 11.11 -14.39
N LEU A 73 -15.92 11.08 -14.20
CA LEU A 73 -16.57 10.07 -13.36
C LEU A 73 -16.37 8.66 -13.93
N GLY A 74 -16.31 8.52 -15.27
CA GLY A 74 -15.92 7.27 -15.93
C GLY A 74 -14.50 6.82 -15.57
N ILE A 75 -13.52 7.73 -15.59
CA ILE A 75 -12.13 7.44 -15.16
C ILE A 75 -12.10 7.03 -13.68
N VAL A 76 -12.80 7.78 -12.81
CA VAL A 76 -12.87 7.47 -11.38
C VAL A 76 -13.50 6.10 -11.15
N HIS A 77 -14.57 5.78 -11.86
CA HIS A 77 -15.25 4.50 -11.77
C HIS A 77 -14.38 3.33 -12.25
N GLN A 78 -13.68 3.48 -13.37
CA GLN A 78 -12.71 2.48 -13.85
C GLN A 78 -11.62 2.23 -12.81
N ARG A 79 -11.14 3.28 -12.15
CA ARG A 79 -10.16 3.15 -11.06
C ARG A 79 -10.76 2.43 -9.85
N ALA A 80 -11.99 2.77 -9.46
CA ALA A 80 -12.65 2.16 -8.30
C ALA A 80 -13.03 0.68 -8.52
N THR A 81 -13.39 0.30 -9.75
CA THR A 81 -13.75 -1.08 -10.11
C THR A 81 -12.55 -1.97 -10.39
N GLY A 82 -11.47 -1.39 -10.91
CA GLY A 82 -10.24 -2.12 -11.22
C GLY A 82 -9.23 -2.17 -10.08
N MET A 83 -9.28 -1.23 -9.12
CA MET A 83 -8.18 -1.05 -8.17
C MET A 83 -8.62 -1.09 -6.70
N GLY A 84 -8.72 -2.33 -6.20
CA GLY A 84 -8.55 -2.69 -4.79
C GLY A 84 -9.27 -1.83 -3.73
N ILE A 85 -8.61 -1.63 -2.59
CA ILE A 85 -9.21 -1.09 -1.37
C ILE A 85 -9.17 0.44 -1.38
N LEU A 86 -10.29 1.06 -0.99
CA LEU A 86 -10.46 2.51 -0.94
C LEU A 86 -10.17 3.06 0.45
N LEU A 87 -9.26 4.03 0.51
CA LEU A 87 -8.91 4.78 1.73
C LEU A 87 -9.04 6.29 1.50
N GLN A 88 -9.04 7.06 2.59
CA GLN A 88 -8.83 8.51 2.51
C GLN A 88 -7.39 8.86 2.84
N ALA A 89 -6.79 9.74 2.05
CA ALA A 89 -5.41 10.16 2.23
C ALA A 89 -5.21 11.63 1.93
N ARG A 90 -4.24 12.27 2.58
CA ARG A 90 -3.79 13.62 2.22
C ARG A 90 -2.94 13.55 0.96
N TRP A 91 -3.39 14.10 -0.14
CA TRP A 91 -2.72 13.93 -1.43
C TRP A 91 -2.40 15.28 -2.07
N PRO A 92 -1.26 15.42 -2.77
CA PRO A 92 -0.97 16.62 -3.54
C PRO A 92 -1.89 16.69 -4.77
N VAL A 93 -2.59 17.82 -4.91
CA VAL A 93 -3.54 18.07 -6.01
C VAL A 93 -3.34 19.48 -6.57
N HIS A 94 -3.83 19.70 -7.79
CA HIS A 94 -4.10 21.04 -8.28
C HIS A 94 -5.53 21.41 -7.92
N ASP A 95 -5.72 22.58 -7.31
CA ASP A 95 -7.04 23.15 -7.13
C ASP A 95 -7.62 23.67 -8.47
N HIS A 96 -8.84 24.18 -8.42
CA HIS A 96 -9.56 24.74 -9.57
C HIS A 96 -8.85 25.93 -10.24
N GLU A 97 -7.94 26.62 -9.56
CA GLU A 97 -7.15 27.73 -10.12
C GLU A 97 -5.81 27.24 -10.69
N GLY A 98 -5.55 25.93 -10.64
CA GLY A 98 -4.27 25.31 -11.01
C GLY A 98 -3.19 25.46 -9.95
N SER A 99 -3.52 26.04 -8.79
CA SER A 99 -2.60 26.16 -7.66
C SER A 99 -2.43 24.83 -6.97
N ARG A 100 -1.23 24.62 -6.43
CA ARG A 100 -0.86 23.34 -5.83
C ARG A 100 -1.22 23.31 -4.34
N THR A 101 -2.06 22.35 -3.95
CA THR A 101 -2.57 22.17 -2.58
C THR A 101 -2.33 20.75 -2.06
N ILE A 102 -2.67 20.50 -0.78
CA ILE A 102 -2.74 19.16 -0.17
C ILE A 102 -4.16 18.98 0.37
N GLU A 103 -4.89 18.00 -0.16
CA GLU A 103 -6.30 17.77 0.19
C GLU A 103 -6.52 16.34 0.66
N THR A 104 -7.55 16.12 1.50
CA THR A 104 -7.97 14.76 1.86
C THR A 104 -8.88 14.22 0.76
N VAL A 105 -8.41 13.20 0.06
CA VAL A 105 -9.08 12.65 -1.12
C VAL A 105 -9.21 11.12 -1.03
N PRO A 106 -10.24 10.53 -1.67
CA PRO A 106 -10.30 9.09 -1.82
C PRO A 106 -9.15 8.59 -2.68
N VAL A 107 -8.52 7.49 -2.27
CA VAL A 107 -7.41 6.84 -2.96
C VAL A 107 -7.70 5.35 -3.09
N ALA A 108 -7.58 4.83 -4.30
CA ALA A 108 -7.66 3.43 -4.63
C ALA A 108 -6.27 2.80 -4.59
N ILE A 109 -6.13 1.67 -3.90
CA ILE A 109 -4.85 0.95 -3.79
C ILE A 109 -5.04 -0.47 -4.30
N SER A 110 -4.23 -0.87 -5.27
CA SER A 110 -4.28 -2.20 -5.86
C SER A 110 -2.90 -2.79 -6.02
N ARG A 111 -2.87 -4.12 -6.06
CA ARG A 111 -1.68 -4.90 -6.36
C ARG A 111 -1.97 -5.84 -7.52
N ASP A 112 -1.03 -5.90 -8.46
CA ASP A 112 -1.01 -6.88 -9.54
C ASP A 112 0.38 -7.54 -9.61
N LEU A 113 0.68 -8.22 -10.73
CA LEU A 113 1.99 -8.85 -10.96
C LEU A 113 3.10 -7.83 -11.22
N ASP A 114 2.76 -6.65 -11.74
CA ASP A 114 3.72 -5.59 -12.10
C ASP A 114 4.10 -4.75 -10.87
N GLY A 115 3.27 -4.72 -9.83
CA GLY A 115 3.56 -4.09 -8.56
C GLY A 115 2.34 -3.55 -7.81
N ILE A 116 2.50 -2.41 -7.15
CA ILE A 116 1.42 -1.73 -6.41
C ILE A 116 1.13 -0.38 -7.04
N THR A 117 -0.15 -0.09 -7.25
CA THR A 117 -0.62 1.22 -7.70
C THR A 117 -1.43 1.90 -6.60
N ILE A 118 -1.11 3.17 -6.35
CA ILE A 118 -1.87 4.07 -5.48
C ILE A 118 -2.41 5.20 -6.34
N ALA A 119 -3.72 5.20 -6.56
CA ALA A 119 -4.38 6.11 -7.49
C ALA A 119 -5.44 6.94 -6.76
N PRO A 120 -5.20 8.25 -6.61
CA PRO A 120 -6.23 9.17 -6.16
C PRO A 120 -7.43 9.17 -7.11
N LEU A 121 -8.62 9.26 -6.52
CA LEU A 121 -9.89 9.39 -7.19
C LEU A 121 -10.32 10.87 -7.22
N THR A 122 -9.37 11.75 -7.49
CA THR A 122 -9.56 13.20 -7.57
C THR A 122 -8.84 13.76 -8.80
N ILE A 123 -9.32 14.90 -9.30
CA ILE A 123 -8.74 15.60 -10.46
C ILE A 123 -7.46 16.32 -10.04
N GLY A 124 -6.51 16.47 -10.96
CA GLY A 124 -5.26 17.21 -10.70
C GLY A 124 -4.29 16.46 -9.78
N ALA A 125 -4.58 15.20 -9.46
CA ALA A 125 -3.74 14.33 -8.65
C ALA A 125 -3.09 13.24 -9.49
N GLY A 126 -1.79 13.09 -9.32
CA GLY A 126 -1.03 12.01 -9.95
C GLY A 126 -1.05 10.74 -9.11
N ARG A 127 -0.83 9.60 -9.77
CA ARG A 127 -0.71 8.29 -9.13
C ARG A 127 0.74 7.98 -8.75
N VAL A 128 0.89 7.07 -7.80
CA VAL A 128 2.17 6.41 -7.48
C VAL A 128 2.11 4.99 -8.00
N GLU A 129 3.15 4.59 -8.73
CA GLU A 129 3.35 3.22 -9.23
C GLU A 129 4.64 2.67 -8.62
N LEU A 130 4.51 1.57 -7.87
CA LEU A 130 5.62 0.89 -7.22
C LEU A 130 5.85 -0.43 -7.95
N HIS A 131 6.81 -0.44 -8.87
CA HIS A 131 7.12 -1.62 -9.66
C HIS A 131 7.72 -2.73 -8.79
N GLY A 132 7.38 -3.98 -9.09
CA GLY A 132 7.84 -5.15 -8.33
C GLY A 132 9.36 -5.27 -8.22
N SER A 133 10.11 -4.83 -9.25
CA SER A 133 11.59 -4.80 -9.21
C SER A 133 12.16 -3.84 -8.17
N ASP A 134 11.38 -2.81 -7.82
CA ASP A 134 11.81 -1.67 -7.00
C ASP A 134 11.07 -1.62 -5.66
N LEU A 135 10.08 -2.50 -5.49
CA LEU A 135 9.16 -2.49 -4.36
C LEU A 135 9.92 -2.66 -3.03
N GLY A 136 10.89 -3.57 -2.98
CA GLY A 136 11.71 -3.77 -1.78
C GLY A 136 12.41 -2.49 -1.33
N ASP A 137 13.07 -1.78 -2.26
CA ASP A 137 13.77 -0.53 -1.96
C ASP A 137 12.81 0.59 -1.53
N THR A 138 11.63 0.66 -2.13
CA THR A 138 10.59 1.61 -1.68
C THR A 138 10.09 1.27 -0.28
N LEU A 139 9.80 -0.01 0.00
CA LEU A 139 9.31 -0.45 1.32
C LEU A 139 10.34 -0.16 2.41
N LEU A 140 11.63 -0.32 2.11
CA LEU A 140 12.72 0.05 3.02
C LEU A 140 12.96 1.57 3.13
N GLY A 141 12.22 2.41 2.40
CA GLY A 141 12.42 3.85 2.39
C GLY A 141 13.78 4.27 1.77
N ALA A 142 14.40 3.39 0.99
CA ALA A 142 15.60 3.67 0.21
C ALA A 142 15.28 4.36 -1.12
N ARG A 143 14.11 4.06 -1.69
CA ARG A 143 13.58 4.71 -2.90
C ARG A 143 12.34 5.56 -2.61
N ARG A 144 12.25 6.71 -3.27
CA ARG A 144 11.13 7.65 -3.16
C ARG A 144 9.90 7.14 -3.90
N ALA A 145 8.72 7.47 -3.40
CA ALA A 145 7.48 7.29 -4.13
C ALA A 145 7.32 8.45 -5.13
N GLU A 146 7.39 8.15 -6.42
CA GLU A 146 7.27 9.13 -7.50
C GLU A 146 5.82 9.25 -7.98
N ILE A 147 5.43 10.49 -8.29
CA ILE A 147 4.10 10.80 -8.82
C ILE A 147 4.23 11.00 -10.33
N SER A 148 3.53 10.17 -11.12
CA SER A 148 3.73 10.13 -12.57
C SER A 148 3.12 11.33 -13.31
N ASN A 149 1.91 11.76 -12.94
CA ASN A 149 1.09 12.73 -13.69
C ASN A 149 0.39 13.74 -12.77
N GLY A 150 1.11 14.25 -11.77
CA GLY A 150 0.54 15.21 -10.83
C GLY A 150 1.62 15.99 -10.07
N PRO A 151 1.19 16.89 -9.18
CA PRO A 151 2.12 17.77 -8.49
C PRO A 151 3.01 16.98 -7.53
N SER A 152 4.33 17.05 -7.72
CA SER A 152 5.32 16.43 -6.83
C SER A 152 5.19 16.96 -5.40
N PRO A 153 5.27 16.19 -4.31
CA PRO A 153 5.06 16.67 -2.93
C PRO A 153 6.19 17.62 -2.45
N ARG A 154 5.86 18.59 -1.57
CA ARG A 154 6.80 19.63 -1.09
C ARG A 154 7.70 19.01 -0.03
N ALA A 155 7.10 18.19 0.82
CA ALA A 155 7.76 17.38 1.83
C ALA A 155 7.78 15.92 1.37
N GLN A 156 8.69 15.58 0.43
CA GLN A 156 8.79 14.23 -0.13
C GLN A 156 8.95 13.15 0.95
N LYS A 157 9.76 13.38 2.00
CA LYS A 157 9.96 12.40 3.09
C LYS A 157 8.67 12.07 3.84
N THR A 158 7.84 13.08 4.10
CA THR A 158 6.53 12.90 4.77
C THR A 158 5.56 12.17 3.84
N PHE A 159 5.61 12.47 2.54
CA PHE A 159 4.82 11.77 1.54
C PHE A 159 5.22 10.30 1.40
N ASP A 160 6.52 9.99 1.35
CA ASP A 160 7.04 8.62 1.30
C ASP A 160 6.55 7.82 2.52
N GLU A 161 6.61 8.39 3.73
CA GLU A 161 6.10 7.77 4.95
C GLU A 161 4.58 7.52 4.89
N GLN A 162 3.84 8.47 4.34
CA GLN A 162 2.40 8.33 4.15
C GLN A 162 2.07 7.22 3.14
N VAL A 163 2.83 7.09 2.04
CA VAL A 163 2.69 5.98 1.09
C VAL A 163 2.89 4.66 1.82
N LEU A 164 3.96 4.49 2.59
CA LEU A 164 4.16 3.27 3.39
C LEU A 164 3.01 3.02 4.39
N SER A 165 2.44 4.08 4.98
CA SER A 165 1.31 3.96 5.91
C SER A 165 0.08 3.42 5.21
N LEU A 166 -0.23 3.96 4.03
CA LEU A 166 -1.36 3.52 3.22
C LEU A 166 -1.21 2.05 2.82
N LEU A 167 -0.01 1.63 2.38
CA LEU A 167 0.23 0.24 2.02
C LEU A 167 -0.03 -0.72 3.19
N ARG A 168 0.42 -0.36 4.39
CA ARG A 168 0.23 -1.17 5.61
C ARG A 168 -1.21 -1.20 6.12
N MET A 169 -2.01 -0.19 5.80
CA MET A 169 -3.41 -0.13 6.21
C MET A 169 -4.32 -1.08 5.42
N VAL A 170 -3.86 -1.57 4.27
CA VAL A 170 -4.65 -2.43 3.38
C VAL A 170 -4.38 -3.90 3.71
N PRO A 171 -5.36 -4.64 4.29
CA PRO A 171 -5.16 -6.05 4.63
C PRO A 171 -4.87 -6.89 3.39
N GLY A 172 -3.85 -7.75 3.47
CA GLY A 172 -3.46 -8.67 2.40
C GLY A 172 -2.77 -8.02 1.19
N LEU A 173 -2.54 -6.70 1.19
CA LEU A 173 -1.82 -6.03 0.11
C LEU A 173 -0.32 -6.36 0.12
N LEU A 174 0.26 -6.36 1.32
CA LEU A 174 1.65 -6.72 1.55
C LEU A 174 1.71 -8.13 2.11
N THR A 175 2.73 -8.90 1.70
CA THR A 175 3.09 -10.12 2.43
C THR A 175 3.54 -9.77 3.85
N PRO A 176 3.54 -10.72 4.80
CA PRO A 176 4.06 -10.45 6.15
C PRO A 176 5.50 -9.90 6.14
N GLY A 177 6.37 -10.38 5.26
CA GLY A 177 7.73 -9.88 5.10
C GLY A 177 7.78 -8.46 4.52
N GLU A 178 6.99 -8.16 3.49
CA GLU A 178 6.86 -6.80 2.95
C GLU A 178 6.28 -5.81 3.96
N GLY A 179 5.36 -6.28 4.81
CA GLY A 179 4.81 -5.50 5.92
C GLY A 179 5.89 -5.10 6.93
N LEU A 180 6.78 -6.04 7.29
CA LEU A 180 7.93 -5.76 8.16
C LEU A 180 8.89 -4.76 7.49
N MET A 181 9.18 -4.92 6.20
CA MET A 181 10.03 -3.98 5.45
C MET A 181 9.43 -2.57 5.44
N ALA A 182 8.13 -2.44 5.15
CA ALA A 182 7.42 -1.17 5.18
C ALA A 182 7.48 -0.50 6.55
N ALA A 183 7.29 -1.27 7.62
CA ALA A 183 7.36 -0.77 8.98
C ALA A 183 8.77 -0.26 9.34
N TYR A 184 9.79 -0.97 8.89
CA TYR A 184 11.18 -0.56 9.05
C TYR A 184 11.48 0.73 8.27
N GLY A 185 11.08 0.81 6.99
CA GLY A 185 11.25 2.02 6.18
C GLY A 185 10.57 3.25 6.80
N GLN A 186 9.39 3.08 7.40
CA GLN A 186 8.73 4.14 8.16
C GLN A 186 9.53 4.59 9.39
N ALA A 187 10.05 3.63 10.16
CA ALA A 187 10.87 3.92 11.33
C ALA A 187 12.14 4.70 10.93
N GLN A 188 12.80 4.29 9.84
CA GLN A 188 13.95 5.00 9.28
C GLN A 188 13.59 6.42 8.80
N LEU A 189 12.46 6.60 8.10
CA LEU A 189 12.02 7.91 7.63
C LEU A 189 11.73 8.85 8.80
N ARG A 190 10.99 8.40 9.82
CA ARG A 190 10.69 9.17 11.04
C ARG A 190 11.95 9.54 11.80
N GLN A 191 12.86 8.59 11.96
CA GLN A 191 14.15 8.81 12.58
C GLN A 191 14.97 9.87 11.83
N ARG A 192 15.04 9.81 10.50
CA ARG A 192 15.74 10.80 9.67
C ARG A 192 15.09 12.19 9.78
N GLN A 193 13.78 12.26 10.01
CA GLN A 193 13.05 13.51 10.23
C GLN A 193 13.27 14.10 11.63
N SER A 194 13.41 13.28 12.67
CA SER A 194 13.66 13.74 14.05
C SER A 194 15.09 14.19 14.32
N GLY A 195 16.01 14.01 13.36
CA GLY A 195 17.42 14.41 13.49
C GLY A 195 18.27 13.46 14.34
N THR A 196 17.66 12.45 14.97
CA THR A 196 18.37 11.39 15.70
C THR A 196 18.88 10.35 14.69
N ARG A 197 20.18 10.05 14.65
CA ARG A 197 20.74 9.03 13.75
C ARG A 197 21.13 7.77 14.50
N LEU A 198 20.93 6.63 13.85
CA LEU A 198 21.52 5.38 14.29
C LEU A 198 23.00 5.43 13.94
N ASN A 199 23.84 4.72 14.69
CA ASN A 199 25.18 4.48 14.21
C ASN A 199 25.13 3.50 13.02
N GLU A 200 26.12 3.58 12.14
CA GLU A 200 26.17 2.78 10.90
C GLU A 200 26.20 1.26 11.18
N THR A 201 26.86 0.84 12.26
CA THR A 201 26.93 -0.58 12.64
C THR A 201 25.57 -1.15 13.04
N ALA A 202 24.78 -0.38 13.79
CA ALA A 202 23.46 -0.75 14.22
C ALA A 202 22.48 -0.70 13.04
N GLU A 203 22.66 0.25 12.10
CA GLU A 203 21.82 0.37 10.89
C GLU A 203 22.00 -0.88 10.03
N LYS A 204 23.24 -1.26 9.73
CA LYS A 204 23.55 -2.51 9.02
C LYS A 204 23.00 -3.76 9.70
N ARG A 205 22.96 -3.77 11.03
CA ARG A 205 22.37 -4.89 11.79
C ARG A 205 20.86 -4.93 11.66
N PHE A 206 20.18 -3.79 11.71
CA PHE A 206 18.74 -3.75 11.44
C PHE A 206 18.43 -4.16 10.01
N ASP A 207 19.19 -3.68 9.03
CA ASP A 207 19.01 -4.07 7.63
C ASP A 207 19.09 -5.60 7.47
N ALA A 208 20.14 -6.22 8.03
CA ALA A 208 20.33 -7.67 7.99
C ALA A 208 19.21 -8.45 8.73
N ILE A 209 18.77 -7.96 9.91
CA ILE A 209 17.68 -8.57 10.67
C ILE A 209 16.36 -8.50 9.86
N VAL A 210 16.04 -7.34 9.30
CA VAL A 210 14.81 -7.12 8.54
C VAL A 210 14.80 -7.93 7.26
N GLU A 211 15.92 -7.96 6.52
CA GLU A 211 16.06 -8.81 5.33
C GLU A 211 15.87 -10.30 5.66
N HIS A 212 16.49 -10.76 6.74
CA HIS A 212 16.41 -12.16 7.13
C HIS A 212 14.99 -12.55 7.59
N LEU A 213 14.39 -11.75 8.47
CA LEU A 213 13.05 -12.01 8.98
C LEU A 213 11.98 -11.84 7.91
N SER A 214 12.10 -10.88 6.99
CA SER A 214 11.11 -10.71 5.91
C SER A 214 11.07 -11.93 5.00
N ARG A 215 12.24 -12.50 4.68
CA ARG A 215 12.33 -13.76 3.94
C ARG A 215 11.69 -14.93 4.69
N ALA A 216 11.99 -15.07 5.98
CA ALA A 216 11.44 -16.16 6.79
C ALA A 216 9.91 -16.04 6.96
N LEU A 217 9.41 -14.81 7.10
CA LEU A 217 7.98 -14.51 7.18
C LEU A 217 7.24 -14.89 5.89
N ASP A 218 7.88 -14.71 4.74
CA ASP A 218 7.35 -15.07 3.43
C ASP A 218 7.63 -16.53 3.02
N ASP A 219 7.90 -17.41 3.99
CA ASP A 219 8.21 -18.83 3.80
C ASP A 219 9.36 -19.13 2.82
N LYS A 220 10.26 -18.16 2.63
CA LYS A 220 11.49 -18.38 1.85
C LYS A 220 12.47 -19.20 2.71
N PRO A 221 13.30 -20.06 2.08
CA PRO A 221 14.25 -20.88 2.81
C PRO A 221 15.27 -20.02 3.56
N VAL A 222 15.40 -20.30 4.86
CA VAL A 222 16.31 -19.65 5.78
C VAL A 222 17.00 -20.70 6.65
N GLU A 223 18.31 -20.58 6.87
CA GLU A 223 19.08 -21.50 7.70
C GLU A 223 18.86 -21.25 9.20
N GLN A 224 18.77 -22.33 9.99
CA GLN A 224 18.58 -22.25 11.44
C GLN A 224 19.70 -21.48 12.14
N THR A 225 20.95 -21.72 11.74
CA THR A 225 22.14 -21.01 12.25
C THR A 225 22.06 -19.50 11.98
N ALA A 226 21.58 -19.10 10.81
CA ALA A 226 21.38 -17.70 10.45
C ALA A 226 20.24 -17.05 11.26
N PHE A 227 19.19 -17.81 11.59
CA PHE A 227 18.12 -17.34 12.47
C PHE A 227 18.60 -17.15 13.91
N GLU A 228 19.40 -18.07 14.45
CA GLU A 228 20.01 -17.92 15.77
C GLU A 228 20.94 -16.68 15.84
N GLN A 229 21.68 -16.39 14.77
CA GLN A 229 22.50 -15.18 14.65
C GLN A 229 21.63 -13.90 14.61
N THR A 230 20.49 -13.95 13.91
CA THR A 230 19.50 -12.87 13.89
C THR A 230 18.97 -12.57 15.29
N VAL A 231 18.55 -13.60 16.03
CA VAL A 231 18.06 -13.46 17.41
C VAL A 231 19.15 -12.90 18.34
N ARG A 232 20.40 -13.36 18.20
CA ARG A 232 21.52 -12.82 18.97
C ARG A 232 21.76 -11.34 18.66
N SER A 233 21.76 -10.97 17.38
CA SER A 233 21.96 -9.59 16.94
C SER A 233 20.89 -8.65 17.48
N LEU A 234 19.64 -9.11 17.53
CA LEU A 234 18.54 -8.38 18.15
C LEU A 234 18.75 -8.16 19.64
N GLN A 235 19.18 -9.19 20.39
CA GLN A 235 19.47 -9.05 21.82
C GLN A 235 20.62 -8.06 22.09
N GLU A 236 21.64 -8.05 21.24
CA GLU A 236 22.77 -7.11 21.34
C GLU A 236 22.32 -5.66 21.10
N LEU A 237 21.51 -5.41 20.07
CA LEU A 237 20.92 -4.09 19.80
C LEU A 237 20.04 -3.63 20.97
N ARG A 238 19.18 -4.50 21.50
CA ARG A 238 18.27 -4.17 22.61
C ARG A 238 19.02 -3.80 23.89
N ARG A 239 20.14 -4.47 24.16
CA ARG A 239 21.00 -4.19 25.32
C ARG A 239 21.89 -2.96 25.11
N GLY A 240 21.83 -2.31 23.95
CA GLY A 240 22.70 -1.19 23.60
C GLY A 240 24.17 -1.57 23.46
N LEU A 241 24.47 -2.86 23.29
CA LEU A 241 25.84 -3.34 23.09
C LEU A 241 26.39 -2.93 21.72
N VAL A 242 25.49 -2.53 20.81
CA VAL A 242 25.83 -2.08 19.47
C VAL A 242 25.16 -0.75 19.20
N GLY A 243 25.96 0.30 19.06
CA GLY A 243 25.47 1.64 18.74
C GLY A 243 24.81 2.40 19.90
N GLY A 244 24.81 1.84 21.12
CA GLY A 244 24.23 2.47 22.31
C GLY A 244 22.71 2.34 22.36
N GLN A 245 22.07 3.24 23.10
CA GLN A 245 20.62 3.23 23.26
C GLN A 245 19.90 3.49 21.94
N LEU A 246 18.91 2.66 21.61
CA LEU A 246 18.13 2.81 20.40
C LEU A 246 17.31 4.11 20.42
N PRO A 247 17.26 4.86 19.31
CA PRO A 247 16.35 5.99 19.17
C PRO A 247 14.88 5.56 19.34
N PRO A 248 13.97 6.45 19.80
CA PRO A 248 12.60 6.08 20.16
C PRO A 248 11.83 5.35 19.05
N PHE A 249 11.91 5.82 17.80
CA PHE A 249 11.21 5.18 16.68
C PHE A 249 11.73 3.77 16.37
N MET A 250 13.02 3.53 16.63
CA MET A 250 13.67 2.25 16.38
C MET A 250 13.44 1.26 17.52
N ALA A 251 13.37 1.75 18.75
CA ALA A 251 12.90 0.97 19.89
C ALA A 251 11.44 0.54 19.70
N ALA A 252 10.56 1.46 19.32
CA ALA A 252 9.15 1.17 19.04
C ALA A 252 8.99 0.16 17.90
N PHE A 253 9.75 0.31 16.81
CA PHE A 253 9.77 -0.67 15.72
C PHE A 253 10.23 -2.06 16.19
N MET A 254 11.27 -2.13 17.01
CA MET A 254 11.77 -3.39 17.56
C MET A 254 10.69 -4.12 18.36
N GLU A 255 10.01 -3.42 19.27
CA GLU A 255 8.98 -3.99 20.14
C GLU A 255 7.70 -4.35 19.36
N ALA A 256 7.23 -3.48 18.47
CA ALA A 256 5.94 -3.63 17.82
C ALA A 256 5.96 -4.58 16.61
N GLU A 257 7.11 -4.72 15.93
CA GLU A 257 7.17 -5.43 14.64
C GLU A 257 8.19 -6.57 14.67
N VAL A 258 9.39 -6.32 15.18
CA VAL A 258 10.49 -7.31 15.09
C VAL A 258 10.31 -8.45 16.09
N GLU A 259 9.98 -8.16 17.35
CA GLU A 259 9.75 -9.21 18.35
C GLU A 259 8.58 -10.14 17.97
N PRO A 260 7.41 -9.64 17.53
CA PRO A 260 6.34 -10.49 16.99
C PRO A 260 6.77 -11.30 15.77
N ALA A 261 7.56 -10.71 14.86
CA ALA A 261 8.07 -11.43 13.69
C ALA A 261 8.95 -12.62 14.10
N VAL A 262 9.87 -12.44 15.04
CA VAL A 262 10.70 -13.54 15.58
C VAL A 262 9.83 -14.65 16.19
N LEU A 263 8.83 -14.28 17.01
CA LEU A 263 7.92 -15.25 17.64
C LEU A 263 7.11 -16.04 16.61
N SER A 264 6.74 -15.43 15.48
CA SER A 264 6.02 -16.11 14.40
C SER A 264 6.91 -17.06 13.57
N VAL A 265 8.22 -16.82 13.53
CA VAL A 265 9.18 -17.62 12.75
C VAL A 265 9.76 -18.75 13.59
N ALA A 266 10.02 -18.52 14.88
CA ALA A 266 10.73 -19.44 15.75
C ALA A 266 10.19 -20.89 15.77
N PRO A 267 8.86 -21.17 15.79
CA PRO A 267 8.34 -22.54 15.76
C PRO A 267 8.77 -23.31 14.51
N ARG A 268 8.77 -22.66 13.34
CA ARG A 268 9.17 -23.25 12.06
C ARG A 268 10.66 -23.59 11.99
N MET A 269 11.47 -22.88 12.78
CA MET A 269 12.92 -23.10 12.85
C MET A 269 13.30 -24.18 13.86
N ALA A 270 12.39 -24.54 14.77
CA ALA A 270 12.58 -25.58 15.78
C ALA A 270 12.14 -26.97 15.29
N GLU A 271 11.29 -27.04 14.26
CA GLU A 271 10.93 -28.32 13.65
C GLU A 271 12.11 -28.87 12.83
N PRO A 272 12.64 -30.07 13.15
CA PRO A 272 13.56 -30.73 12.26
C PRO A 272 12.81 -30.98 10.95
N ARG A 273 13.35 -30.52 9.82
CA ARG A 273 12.88 -30.94 8.50
C ARG A 273 12.82 -32.46 8.52
N ARG A 274 11.62 -33.04 8.68
CA ARG A 274 11.42 -34.45 8.33
C ARG A 274 11.79 -34.51 6.87
N ALA A 275 12.94 -35.11 6.58
CA ALA A 275 13.21 -35.64 5.27
C ALA A 275 11.98 -36.47 4.92
N VAL A 276 11.19 -35.98 3.98
CA VAL A 276 10.27 -36.84 3.26
C VAL A 276 11.20 -37.69 2.40
N ASP A 277 11.70 -38.77 3.00
CA ASP A 277 12.26 -39.91 2.29
C ASP A 277 11.09 -40.51 1.50
N LEU A 278 10.83 -39.93 0.33
CA LEU A 278 10.12 -40.60 -0.76
C LEU A 278 11.18 -41.35 -1.57
N GLU A 279 11.77 -42.36 -0.95
CA GLU A 279 12.41 -43.46 -1.68
C GLU A 279 11.79 -44.78 -1.21
N ASP A 280 11.36 -45.56 -2.21
CA ASP A 280 11.06 -46.99 -2.15
C ASP A 280 9.90 -47.48 -1.28
N GLU A 281 8.70 -47.42 -1.86
CA GLU A 281 7.91 -48.66 -2.02
C GLU A 281 7.33 -48.73 -3.45
N ALA A 282 8.18 -49.13 -4.40
CA ALA A 282 7.67 -49.84 -5.55
C ALA A 282 7.12 -51.20 -5.07
N PRO A 283 5.84 -51.54 -5.28
CA PRO A 283 5.40 -52.89 -5.01
C PRO A 283 6.03 -53.79 -6.07
N ALA A 284 7.03 -54.57 -5.64
CA ALA A 284 7.51 -55.74 -6.35
C ALA A 284 6.36 -56.74 -6.53
N PHE A 285 5.57 -56.58 -7.59
CA PHE A 285 4.74 -57.65 -8.10
C PHE A 285 5.62 -58.60 -8.92
N ALA A 286 6.18 -59.59 -8.23
CA ALA A 286 6.69 -60.80 -8.84
C ALA A 286 5.95 -62.03 -8.25
N MET A 287 5.06 -62.56 -9.09
CA MET A 287 4.61 -63.96 -9.22
C MET A 287 3.99 -64.70 -8.02
N ARG A 288 2.71 -65.07 -8.20
CA ARG A 288 2.31 -66.45 -8.51
C ARG A 288 1.22 -66.47 -9.56
#